data_AF-A0A1L6ZP94-F1
#
_entry.id   AF-A0A1L6ZP94-F1
#
_cell.length_a   1.000
_cell.length_b   1.000
_cell.length_c   1.000
_cell.angle_alpha   90.00
_cell.angle_beta   90.00
_cell.angle_gamma   90.00
#
_symmetry.space_group_name_H-M   'P 1'
#
loop_
_entity.id
_entity.type
_entity.pdbx_description
1 polymer ?
#
loop_
_entity_poly.entity_id
_entity_poly.type
_entity_poly.pdbx_seq_one_letter_code
_entity_poly.pdbx_strand_id
1 'polypeptide(L)' 'MENTTRLQGIGIVEGIPARELKVGDVTIWNNGGEEKILSIETSKSGKTMKCYTWMGELKTAERKMTTSRIVVVKS' A
#
# COMPACT_ATOMS: atom_id res chain seq x y z
N MET A 1 2.31 -17.24 10.50
CA MET A 1 1.48 -16.11 10.03
C MET A 1 2.44 -14.99 9.65
N GLU A 2 3.04 -15.02 8.46
CA GLU A 2 4.22 -14.17 8.18
C GLU A 2 3.89 -12.79 7.59
N ASN A 3 2.70 -12.56 7.03
CA ASN A 3 2.37 -11.27 6.40
C ASN A 3 1.02 -10.72 6.88
N THR A 4 0.86 -10.52 8.20
CA THR A 4 -0.33 -9.85 8.74
C THR A 4 -0.01 -8.45 9.24
N THR A 5 -0.97 -7.54 9.10
CA THR A 5 -0.91 -6.20 9.70
C THR A 5 -2.22 -5.89 10.42
N ARG A 6 -2.17 -4.98 11.40
CA ARG A 6 -3.37 -4.50 12.08
C ARG A 6 -3.83 -3.19 11.45
N LEU A 7 -5.05 -3.17 10.92
CA LEU A 7 -5.73 -1.96 10.47
C LEU A 7 -6.72 -1.49 11.55
N GLN A 8 -6.66 -0.21 11.91
CA GLN A 8 -7.64 0.37 12.83
C GLN A 8 -9.04 0.27 12.22
N GLY A 9 -10.03 -0.12 13.02
CA GLY A 9 -11.41 -0.30 12.55
C GLY A 9 -11.69 -1.60 11.78
N ILE A 10 -10.67 -2.44 11.53
CA ILE A 10 -10.83 -3.73 10.82
C ILE A 10 -10.29 -4.89 11.66
N GLY A 11 -9.08 -4.77 12.21
CA GLY A 11 -8.42 -5.85 12.95
C GLY A 11 -7.14 -6.36 12.28
N ILE A 12 -6.76 -7.60 12.57
CA ILE A 12 -5.60 -8.26 11.96
C ILE A 12 -6.02 -8.84 10.62
N VAL A 13 -5.31 -8.47 9.57
CA VAL A 13 -5.60 -8.86 8.19
C VAL A 13 -4.32 -9.30 7.48
N GLU A 14 -4.46 -10.22 6.54
CA GLU A 14 -3.38 -10.62 5.66
C GLU A 14 -3.07 -9.53 4.64
N GLY A 15 -1.82 -9.49 4.21
CA GLY A 15 -1.34 -8.57 3.20
C GLY A 15 -0.10 -9.10 2.49
N ILE A 16 0.50 -8.24 1.68
CA ILE A 16 1.71 -8.52 0.95
C ILE A 16 2.81 -7.52 1.35
N PRO A 17 4.09 -7.88 1.23
CA PRO A 17 5.18 -6.92 1.26
C PRO A 17 5.00 -5.83 0.18
N ALA A 18 5.26 -4.57 0.51
CA ALA A 18 5.06 -3.45 -0.41
C ALA A 18 5.84 -3.57 -1.73
N ARG A 19 6.99 -4.25 -1.73
CA ARG A 19 7.76 -4.57 -2.96
C ARG A 19 6.98 -5.39 -4.00
N GLU A 20 5.90 -6.05 -3.59
CA GLU A 20 5.07 -6.90 -4.44
C GLU A 20 3.88 -6.12 -5.04
N LEU A 21 3.68 -4.86 -4.63
CA LEU A 21 2.68 -3.97 -5.21
C LEU A 21 2.94 -3.73 -6.70
N LYS A 22 1.84 -3.62 -7.44
CA LYS A 22 1.82 -3.32 -8.87
C LYS A 22 0.98 -2.08 -9.12
N VAL A 23 1.28 -1.39 -10.23
CA VAL A 23 0.41 -0.32 -10.73
C VAL A 23 -0.95 -0.91 -11.05
N GLY A 24 -2.01 -0.26 -10.56
CA GLY A 24 -3.39 -0.73 -10.69
C GLY A 24 -3.95 -1.37 -9.43
N ASP A 25 -3.11 -1.86 -8.51
CA ASP A 25 -3.56 -2.43 -7.24
C ASP A 25 -4.35 -1.41 -6.43
N VAL A 26 -5.36 -1.88 -5.69
CA VAL A 26 -6.11 -1.07 -4.73
C VAL A 26 -5.68 -1.50 -3.33
N THR A 27 -5.08 -0.59 -2.57
CA THR A 27 -4.67 -0.87 -1.19
C THR A 27 -5.73 -0.40 -0.21
N ILE A 28 -5.84 -1.13 0.90
CA ILE A 28 -6.75 -0.82 2.00
C ILE A 28 -5.94 -0.29 3.19
N TRP A 29 -6.41 0.80 3.79
CA TRP A 29 -5.86 1.37 5.02
C TRP A 29 -6.93 1.46 6.11
N ASN A 30 -6.59 2.15 7.21
CA ASN A 30 -7.44 2.23 8.40
C ASN A 30 -8.89 2.62 8.05
N ASN A 31 -9.84 2.02 8.78
CA ASN A 31 -11.28 2.19 8.61
C ASN A 31 -11.81 1.84 7.21
N GLY A 32 -11.09 1.03 6.45
CA GLY A 32 -11.52 0.59 5.12
C GLY A 32 -11.29 1.62 4.02
N GLY A 33 -10.46 2.65 4.26
CA GLY A 33 -10.08 3.58 3.22
C GLY A 33 -9.38 2.84 2.07
N GLU A 34 -9.63 3.27 0.83
CA GLU A 34 -9.08 2.66 -0.38
C GLU A 34 -8.26 3.68 -1.16
N GLU A 35 -7.18 3.21 -1.79
CA GLU A 35 -6.40 4.01 -2.74
C GLU A 35 -5.86 3.13 -3.86
N LYS A 36 -5.86 3.64 -5.10
CA LYS A 36 -5.32 2.93 -6.27
C LYS A 36 -3.89 3.35 -6.53
N ILE A 37 -2.98 2.40 -6.74
CA ILE A 37 -1.60 2.67 -7.12
C ILE A 37 -1.55 3.13 -8.59
N LEU A 38 -1.04 4.34 -8.82
CA LEU A 38 -0.86 4.94 -10.15
C LEU A 38 0.57 4.78 -10.68
N SER A 39 1.57 4.93 -9.80
CA SER A 39 2.98 4.73 -10.16
C SER A 39 3.79 4.32 -8.93
N ILE A 40 4.93 3.68 -9.19
CA ILE A 40 5.87 3.19 -8.17
C ILE A 40 7.29 3.60 -8.58
N GLU A 41 8.02 4.20 -7.65
CA GLU A 41 9.43 4.51 -7.78
C GLU A 41 10.22 3.88 -6.63
N THR A 42 11.15 2.99 -6.95
CA THR A 42 12.06 2.40 -5.96
C THR A 42 13.33 3.24 -5.81
N SER A 43 13.75 3.47 -4.57
CA SER A 43 15.04 4.10 -4.28
C SER A 43 16.21 3.31 -4.87
N LYS A 44 17.35 3.97 -5.12
CA LYS A 44 18.58 3.33 -5.65
C LYS A 44 19.04 2.11 -4.84
N SER A 45 18.79 2.09 -3.54
CA SER A 45 19.15 0.97 -2.65
C SER A 45 18.09 -0.14 -2.58
N GLY A 46 16.91 0.04 -3.18
CA GLY A 46 15.79 -0.90 -3.12
C GLY A 46 15.13 -1.04 -1.75
N LYS A 47 15.56 -0.28 -0.73
CA LYS A 47 15.03 -0.38 0.65
C LYS A 47 13.71 0.37 0.86
N THR A 48 13.48 1.39 0.05
CA THR A 48 12.28 2.21 0.10
C THR A 48 11.69 2.38 -1.29
N MET A 49 10.38 2.63 -1.32
CA MET A 49 9.64 2.98 -2.50
C MET A 49 8.72 4.16 -2.23
N LYS A 50 8.41 4.89 -3.29
CA LYS A 50 7.37 5.92 -3.35
C LYS A 50 6.25 5.42 -4.25
N CYS A 51 5.02 5.54 -3.80
CA CYS A 51 3.84 5.25 -4.59
C CYS A 51 3.05 6.54 -4.79
N TYR A 52 2.68 6.87 -6.02
CA TYR A 52 1.61 7.82 -6.26
C TYR A 52 0.28 7.08 -6.26
N THR A 53 -0.67 7.59 -5.49
CA THR A 53 -1.93 6.92 -5.20
C THR A 53 -3.11 7.82 -5.52
N TRP A 54 -4.24 7.22 -5.88
CA TRP A 54 -5.50 7.89 -6.15
C TRP A 54 -6.56 7.45 -5.13
N MET A 55 -7.12 8.39 -4.39
CA MET A 55 -8.10 8.14 -3.32
C MET A 55 -9.54 8.52 -3.72
N GLY A 56 -9.82 8.63 -5.02
CA GLY A 56 -11.11 9.07 -5.56
C GLY A 56 -11.08 10.47 -6.16
N GLU A 57 -12.27 10.95 -6.54
CA GLU A 57 -12.62 12.06 -7.46
C GLU A 57 -11.50 13.03 -7.87
N LEU A 58 -10.76 13.66 -6.94
CA LEU A 58 -9.65 14.57 -7.27
C LEU A 58 -8.45 14.48 -6.32
N LYS A 59 -8.36 13.43 -5.49
CA LYS A 59 -7.34 13.35 -4.45
C LYS A 59 -6.26 12.35 -4.82
N THR A 60 -5.05 12.85 -5.05
CA THR A 60 -3.85 12.03 -5.16
C THR A 60 -2.94 12.27 -3.96
N ALA A 61 -2.15 11.26 -3.62
CA ALA A 61 -1.13 11.37 -2.57
C ALA A 61 0.13 10.61 -2.96
N GLU A 62 1.28 11.17 -2.58
CA GLU A 62 2.55 10.45 -2.55
C GLU A 62 2.68 9.72 -1.21
N ARG A 63 2.97 8.42 -1.26
CA ARG A 63 3.26 7.61 -0.07
C ARG A 63 4.65 7.01 -0.18
N LYS A 64 5.50 7.31 0.79
CA LYS A 64 6.83 6.69 0.92
C LYS A 64 6.79 5.60 1.98
N MET A 65 7.26 4.41 1.65
CA MET A 65 7.31 3.27 2.57
C MET A 65 8.55 2.41 2.35
N THR A 66 8.89 1.56 3.33
CA THR A 66 9.89 0.52 3.16
C THR A 66 9.35 -0.60 2.28
N THR A 67 10.20 -1.21 1.48
CA THR A 67 9.80 -2.32 0.58
C THR A 67 9.36 -3.58 1.33
N SER A 68 9.70 -3.69 2.61
CA SER A 68 9.27 -4.76 3.52
C SER A 68 7.95 -4.48 4.25
N ARG A 69 7.37 -3.28 4.13
CA ARG A 69 6.13 -2.93 4.83
C ARG A 69 5.00 -3.84 4.36
N ILE A 70 4.24 -4.44 5.29
CA ILE A 70 3.03 -5.19 4.93
C ILE A 70 1.90 -4.21 4.61
N VAL A 71 1.30 -4.40 3.43
CA VAL A 71 0.18 -3.64 2.88
C VAL A 71 -0.95 -4.59 2.50
N VAL A 72 -2.18 -4.14 2.70
CA VAL A 72 -3.37 -4.94 2.36
C VAL A 72 -3.81 -4.54 0.96
N VAL A 73 -3.99 -5.52 0.08
CA VAL A 73 -4.48 -5.32 -1.29
C VAL A 73 -5.89 -5.90 -1.37
N LYS A 74 -6.81 -5.13 -1.93
CA LYS A 74 -8.18 -5.55 -2.21
C LYS A 74 -8.17 -6.59 -3.33
N SER A 75 -8.77 -7.75 -3.06
CA SER A 75 -8.91 -8.87 -4.01
C SER A 75 -9.77 -8.51 -5.21
#